data_AF-A0A7D5SSW2-F1
#
_entry.id   AF-A0A7D5SSW2-F1
#
_cell.length_a   1.000
_cell.length_b   1.000
_cell.length_c   1.000
_cell.angle_alpha   90.00
_cell.angle_beta   90.00
_cell.angle_gamma   90.00
#
_symmetry.space_group_name_H-M   'P 1'
#
loop_
_entity.id
_entity.type
_entity.pdbx_description
1 polymer ?
#
loop_
_entity_poly.entity_id
_entity_poly.type
_entity_poly.pdbx_seq_one_letter_code
_entity_poly.pdbx_strand_id
1 'polypeptide(L)'
;MDRAFVLQYLKIEHLQNNSELMEIAENSGLEYVKELLREYPSMRVMYIPTLERNKELMKEVIRANIGKLTVRQLSRKTGLSMKKIKQYIKEIEASDKRKTV
;
A
#
# COMPACT_ATOMS: atom_id res chain seq x y z
N MET A 1 3.61 2.91 -11.77
CA MET A 1 2.89 3.08 -10.50
C MET A 1 2.83 4.57 -10.18
N ASP A 2 1.67 5.05 -9.75
CA ASP A 2 1.42 6.41 -9.27
C ASP A 2 1.67 6.44 -7.75
N ARG A 3 2.87 6.87 -7.34
CA ARG A 3 3.32 6.80 -5.94
C ARG A 3 2.54 7.73 -5.03
N ALA A 4 2.31 8.97 -5.47
CA ALA A 4 1.55 9.95 -4.70
C ALA A 4 0.13 9.41 -4.40
N PHE A 5 -0.50 8.78 -5.39
CA PHE A 5 -1.78 8.12 -5.20
C PHE A 5 -1.72 6.96 -4.20
N VAL A 6 -0.65 6.15 -4.17
CA VAL A 6 -0.54 5.05 -3.22
C VAL A 6 -0.26 5.56 -1.79
N LEU A 7 0.66 6.52 -1.66
CA LEU A 7 1.14 7.02 -0.37
C LEU A 7 0.06 7.76 0.44
N GLN A 8 -0.99 8.28 -0.20
CA GLN A 8 -2.13 8.85 0.53
C GLN A 8 -2.84 7.83 1.43
N TYR A 9 -2.68 6.53 1.16
CA TYR A 9 -3.25 5.44 1.96
C TYR A 9 -2.24 4.82 2.94
N LEU A 10 -0.99 5.30 2.96
CA LEU A 10 0.01 4.80 3.91
C LEU A 10 -0.35 5.24 5.33
N LYS A 11 -0.27 4.30 6.27
CA LYS A 11 -0.53 4.44 7.70
C LYS A 11 0.56 3.71 8.47
N ILE A 12 0.70 3.99 9.76
CA ILE A 12 1.74 3.40 10.61
C ILE A 12 1.63 1.87 10.67
N GLU A 13 0.41 1.31 10.66
CA GLU A 13 0.20 -0.15 10.72
C GLU A 13 0.82 -0.87 9.52
N HIS A 14 0.93 -0.19 8.37
CA HIS A 14 1.55 -0.75 7.18
C HIS A 14 3.08 -0.87 7.31
N LEU A 15 3.69 -0.22 8.29
CA LEU A 15 5.13 -0.21 8.53
C LEU A 15 5.58 -1.31 9.51
N GLN A 16 4.66 -2.03 10.15
CA GLN A 16 4.96 -2.98 11.24
C GLN A 16 5.98 -4.08 10.89
N ASN A 17 6.10 -4.43 9.61
CA ASN A 17 7.06 -5.43 9.13
C ASN A 17 8.38 -4.81 8.60
N ASN A 18 8.61 -3.52 8.83
CA ASN A 18 9.83 -2.80 8.46
C ASN A 18 10.27 -1.91 9.62
N SER A 19 11.21 -2.43 10.42
CA SER A 19 11.73 -1.78 11.62
C SER A 19 12.32 -0.40 11.34
N GLU A 20 13.02 -0.25 10.21
CA GLU A 20 13.71 0.98 9.83
C GLU A 20 12.71 2.11 9.52
N LEU A 21 11.68 1.82 8.72
CA LEU A 21 10.61 2.78 8.45
C LEU A 21 9.77 3.07 9.68
N MET A 22 9.58 2.08 10.57
CA MET A 22 8.89 2.29 11.83
C MET A 22 9.67 3.25 12.73
N GLU A 23 10.98 3.04 12.89
CA GLU A 23 11.85 3.92 13.68
C GLU A 23 11.85 5.36 13.13
N ILE A 24 11.89 5.51 11.80
CA ILE A 24 11.78 6.84 11.17
C ILE A 24 10.39 7.45 11.44
N ALA A 25 9.32 6.67 11.35
CA ALA A 25 7.96 7.14 11.63
C ALA A 25 7.79 7.57 13.09
N GLU A 26 8.39 6.86 14.04
CA GLU A 26 8.35 7.18 15.47
C GLU A 26 9.14 8.46 15.79
N ASN A 27 10.30 8.64 15.16
CA ASN A 27 11.17 9.80 15.42
C ASN A 27 10.75 11.07 14.65
N SER A 28 10.30 10.93 13.40
CA SER A 28 10.10 12.05 12.46
C SER A 28 8.66 12.16 11.93
N GLY A 29 7.80 11.20 12.25
CA GLY A 29 6.41 11.17 11.81
C GLY A 29 6.18 10.49 10.45
N LEU A 30 4.93 10.06 10.23
CA LEU A 30 4.51 9.34 9.03
C LEU A 30 4.63 10.16 7.74
N GLU A 31 4.42 11.47 7.79
CA GLU A 31 4.55 12.33 6.60
C GLU A 31 5.99 12.38 6.08
N TYR A 32 6.98 12.42 6.98
CA TYR A 32 8.38 12.34 6.60
C TYR A 32 8.70 11.00 5.91
N VAL A 33 8.13 9.89 6.39
CA VAL A 33 8.24 8.60 5.72
C VAL A 33 7.62 8.61 4.32
N LYS A 34 6.46 9.28 4.13
CA LYS A 34 5.84 9.42 2.80
C LYS A 34 6.71 10.26 1.86
N GLU A 35 7.35 11.31 2.35
CA GLU A 35 8.30 12.11 1.58
C GLU A 35 9.52 11.26 1.16
N LEU A 36 10.12 10.55 2.11
CA LEU A 36 11.25 9.66 1.85
C LEU A 36 10.92 8.59 0.79
N LEU A 37 9.76 7.94 0.91
CA LEU A 37 9.30 6.91 -0.04
C LEU A 37 8.92 7.49 -1.43
N ARG A 38 8.57 8.78 -1.47
CA ARG A 38 8.28 9.49 -2.73
C ARG A 38 9.57 9.82 -3.48
N GLU A 39 10.56 10.33 -2.76
CA GLU A 39 11.84 10.79 -3.31
C GLU A 39 12.81 9.63 -3.58
N TYR A 40 12.82 8.61 -2.72
CA TYR A 40 13.74 7.48 -2.79
C TYR A 40 12.98 6.15 -2.99
N PRO A 41 12.51 5.87 -4.22
CA PRO A 41 11.62 4.74 -4.50
C PRO A 41 12.22 3.34 -4.34
N SER A 42 13.54 3.26 -4.17
CA SER A 42 14.24 2.06 -3.74
C SER A 42 15.59 2.44 -3.15
N MET A 43 15.74 2.35 -1.83
CA MET A 43 17.05 2.37 -1.19
C MET A 43 17.42 0.95 -0.81
N ARG A 44 18.30 0.31 -1.59
CA ARG A 44 18.86 -1.02 -1.24
C ARG A 44 19.51 -1.03 0.13
N VAL A 45 20.00 0.14 0.59
CA VAL A 45 20.73 0.31 1.85
C VAL A 45 19.83 0.25 3.08
N MET A 46 18.53 0.53 2.98
CA MET A 46 17.58 0.55 4.12
C MET A 46 16.54 -0.59 4.08
N TYR A 47 16.70 -1.59 3.21
CA TYR A 47 15.74 -2.71 3.04
C TYR A 47 14.26 -2.26 2.93
N ILE A 48 14.01 -1.11 2.31
CA ILE A 48 12.64 -0.59 2.15
C ILE A 48 11.93 -1.39 1.04
N PRO A 49 10.89 -2.20 1.35
CA PRO A 49 10.17 -2.92 0.31
C PRO A 49 9.49 -1.93 -0.63
N THR A 50 9.49 -2.21 -1.93
CA THR A 50 8.71 -1.42 -2.89
C THR A 50 7.25 -1.39 -2.45
N LEU A 51 6.56 -0.24 -2.55
CA LEU A 51 5.19 -0.06 -2.05
C LEU A 51 4.23 -1.17 -2.52
N GLU A 52 4.41 -1.63 -3.76
CA GLU A 52 3.67 -2.75 -4.36
C GLU A 52 3.84 -4.10 -3.64
N ARG A 53 4.94 -4.30 -2.89
CA ARG A 53 5.19 -5.49 -2.07
C ARG A 53 4.51 -5.40 -0.71
N ASN A 54 4.11 -4.21 -0.27
CA ASN A 54 3.33 -4.06 0.95
C ASN A 54 1.87 -4.47 0.70
N LYS A 55 1.57 -5.74 0.95
CA LYS A 55 0.27 -6.35 0.68
C LYS A 55 -0.88 -5.61 1.37
N GLU A 56 -0.70 -5.23 2.64
CA GLU A 56 -1.76 -4.57 3.42
C GLU A 56 -2.03 -3.16 2.91
N LEU A 57 -0.98 -2.38 2.62
CA LEU A 57 -1.13 -1.09 1.95
C LEU A 57 -1.88 -1.22 0.62
N MET A 58 -1.49 -2.19 -0.22
CA MET A 58 -2.15 -2.42 -1.51
C MET A 58 -3.62 -2.82 -1.37
N LYS A 59 -3.96 -3.61 -0.34
CA LYS A 59 -5.35 -3.95 -0.04
C LYS A 59 -6.13 -2.72 0.39
N GLU A 60 -5.55 -1.85 1.22
CA GLU A 60 -6.20 -0.61 1.66
C GLU A 60 -6.47 0.33 0.46
N VAL A 61 -5.48 0.52 -0.42
CA VAL A 61 -5.62 1.29 -1.66
C VAL A 61 -6.76 0.73 -2.52
N ILE A 62 -6.80 -0.59 -2.71
CA ILE A 62 -7.85 -1.24 -3.52
C ILE A 62 -9.21 -1.07 -2.85
N ARG A 63 -9.34 -1.42 -1.56
CA ARG A 63 -10.58 -1.34 -0.79
C ARG A 63 -11.22 0.05 -0.87
N ALA A 64 -10.43 1.11 -0.68
CA ALA A 64 -10.92 2.48 -0.74
C ALA A 64 -11.45 2.94 -2.12
N ASN A 65 -11.12 2.18 -3.17
CA ASN A 65 -11.39 2.50 -4.57
C ASN A 65 -12.25 1.44 -5.30
N ILE A 66 -12.73 0.41 -4.62
CA ILE A 66 -13.71 -0.54 -5.17
C ILE A 66 -14.95 0.27 -5.59
N GLY A 67 -15.45 0.01 -6.81
CA GLY A 67 -16.60 0.73 -7.38
C GLY A 67 -16.28 2.13 -7.94
N LYS A 68 -15.16 2.75 -7.54
CA LYS A 68 -14.72 4.06 -8.06
C LYS A 68 -13.77 3.94 -9.25
N LEU A 69 -12.92 2.91 -9.25
CA LEU A 69 -11.92 2.66 -10.29
C LEU A 69 -12.08 1.26 -10.87
N THR A 70 -11.88 1.14 -12.18
CA THR A 70 -11.79 -0.17 -12.85
C THR A 70 -10.50 -0.89 -12.46
N VAL A 71 -10.48 -2.22 -12.59
CA VAL A 71 -9.27 -3.05 -12.38
C VAL A 71 -8.10 -2.57 -13.24
N ARG A 72 -8.36 -2.08 -14.46
CA ARG A 72 -7.33 -1.53 -15.35
C ARG A 72 -6.76 -0.22 -14.81
N GLN A 73 -7.59 0.69 -14.30
CA GLN A 73 -7.13 1.93 -13.67
C GLN A 73 -6.34 1.64 -12.39
N LEU A 74 -6.83 0.74 -11.54
CA LEU A 74 -6.11 0.29 -10.35
C LEU A 74 -4.74 -0.29 -10.73
N SER A 75 -4.65 -1.12 -11.77
CA SER A 75 -3.38 -1.69 -12.24
C SER A 75 -2.37 -0.62 -12.64
N ARG A 76 -2.81 0.40 -13.39
CA ARG A 76 -1.95 1.53 -13.77
C ARG A 76 -1.47 2.32 -12.55
N LYS A 77 -2.36 2.57 -11.58
CA LYS A 77 -2.07 3.36 -10.39
C LYS A 77 -1.19 2.61 -9.38
N THR A 78 -1.47 1.36 -9.08
CA THR A 78 -0.74 0.58 -8.07
C THR A 78 0.49 -0.13 -8.62
N GLY A 79 0.64 -0.26 -9.94
CA GLY A 79 1.71 -1.07 -10.55
C GLY A 79 1.46 -2.57 -10.47
N LEU A 80 0.42 -3.02 -9.75
CA LEU A 80 0.07 -4.43 -9.65
C LEU A 80 -0.52 -4.95 -10.96
N SER A 81 -0.29 -6.23 -11.26
CA SER A 81 -0.97 -6.90 -12.36
C SER A 81 -2.47 -7.00 -12.09
N MET A 82 -3.27 -6.99 -13.15
CA MET A 82 -4.73 -7.15 -13.04
C MET A 82 -5.12 -8.47 -12.33
N LYS A 83 -4.34 -9.54 -12.52
CA LYS A 83 -4.53 -10.83 -11.82
C LYS A 83 -4.40 -10.66 -10.31
N LYS A 84 -3.36 -9.95 -9.85
CA LYS A 84 -3.12 -9.67 -8.44
C LYS A 84 -4.21 -8.78 -7.83
N ILE A 85 -4.66 -7.77 -8.56
CA ILE A 85 -5.77 -6.90 -8.10
C ILE A 85 -7.06 -7.71 -7.93
N LYS A 86 -7.43 -8.52 -8.92
CA LYS A 86 -8.61 -9.40 -8.82
C LYS A 86 -8.50 -10.36 -7.63
N GLN A 87 -7.30 -10.89 -7.36
CA GLN A 87 -7.05 -11.71 -6.18
C GLN A 87 -7.30 -10.91 -4.89
N TYR A 88 -6.74 -9.70 -4.76
CA TYR A 88 -6.92 -8.88 -3.56
C TYR A 88 -8.37 -8.44 -3.35
N ILE A 89 -9.12 -8.13 -4.41
CA ILE A 89 -10.57 -7.85 -4.32
C ILE A 89 -11.29 -9.04 -3.69
N LYS A 90 -11.06 -10.26 -4.18
CA LYS A 90 -11.67 -11.48 -3.59
C LYS A 90 -11.28 -11.69 -2.13
N GLU A 91 -10.02 -11.46 -1.77
CA GLU A 91 -9.56 -11.56 -0.39
C GLU A 91 -10.26 -10.54 0.52
N ILE A 92 -10.43 -9.29 0.06
CA ILE A 92 -11.13 -8.23 0.80
C ILE A 92 -12.60 -8.61 1.01
N GLU A 93 -13.31 -8.99 -0.06
CA GLU A 93 -14.71 -9.40 -0.02
C GLU A 93 -14.93 -10.60 0.92
N ALA A 94 -14.01 -11.56 0.93
CA ALA A 94 -14.07 -12.71 1.83
C ALA A 94 -13.84 -12.32 3.30
N SER A 95 -12.93 -11.38 3.58
CA SER A 95 -12.68 -10.86 4.93
C SER A 95 -13.86 -10.05 5.45
N ASP A 96 -14.49 -9.22 4.61
CA ASP A 96 -15.59 -8.35 5.03
C ASP A 96 -16.85 -9.16 5.34
N LYS A 97 -17.13 -10.23 4.56
CA LYS A 97 -18.23 -11.18 4.85
C LYS A 97 -18.11 -11.91 6.18
N ARG A 98 -16.89 -12.12 6.69
CA ARG A 98 -16.66 -12.80 7.98
C ARG A 98 -16.88 -11.89 9.19
N LYS A 99 -16.98 -10.56 8.99
CA LYS A 99 -17.26 -9.61 10.07
C LYS A 99 -18.75 -9.37 10.32
N THR A 100 -19.60 -9.87 9.42
CA THR A 100 -21.06 -9.70 9.46
C THR A 100 -21.82 -10.91 10.01
N VAL A 101 -21.09 -11.92 10.50
CA VAL A 101 -21.59 -13.14 11.15
C VAL A 101 -21.06 -13.14 12.58
#